data_AF-A0A7X6CWZ2-F1
#
_entry.id   AF-A0A7X6CWZ2-F1
#
_cell.length_a   1.000
_cell.length_b   1.000
_cell.length_c   1.000
_cell.angle_alpha   90.00
_cell.angle_beta   90.00
_cell.angle_gamma   90.00
#
_symmetry.space_group_name_H-M   'P 1'
#
loop_
_entity.id
_entity.type
_entity.pdbx_description
1 polymer ?
#
loop_
_entity_poly.entity_id
_entity_poly.type
_entity_poly.pdbx_seq_one_letter_code
_entity_poly.pdbx_strand_id
1 'polypeptide(L)'
;MTTAISGLIEAARQGNWLPLTEEAKGAPGKHWAESAQCTNQDINLFVPPGDGPREDANSVKRKLGFSLNRPRNLCASCPLAVASRCLVESLKNDDEFGIRGGLLASERSELRHAWQRRASEESVERALQGCSEALSKRERSAAIARFATDPSLDATAVARGLGVTHEYLLKLARRYRKSQTAQTSLRIGAGVA
;
A
#
# COMPACT_ATOMS: atom_id res chain seq x y z
N MET A 1 13.44 8.04 -23.20
CA MET A 1 11.96 8.10 -23.15
C MET A 1 11.58 8.30 -21.70
N THR A 2 10.91 9.39 -21.36
CA THR A 2 10.48 9.64 -19.98
C THR A 2 9.36 8.66 -19.63
N THR A 3 9.62 7.71 -18.72
CA THR A 3 8.59 6.78 -18.27
C THR A 3 7.51 7.55 -17.56
N ALA A 4 6.31 7.63 -18.13
CA ALA A 4 5.17 8.25 -17.46
C ALA A 4 4.63 7.32 -16.36
N ILE A 5 3.98 7.90 -15.34
CA ILE A 5 3.35 7.13 -14.26
C ILE A 5 2.35 6.08 -14.78
N SER A 6 1.68 6.35 -15.90
CA SER A 6 0.78 5.40 -16.55
C SER A 6 1.46 4.09 -16.93
N GLY A 7 2.71 4.13 -17.38
CA GLY A 7 3.49 2.92 -17.69
C GLY A 7 3.81 2.10 -16.44
N LEU A 8 4.13 2.77 -15.34
CA LEU A 8 4.37 2.12 -14.04
C LEU A 8 3.08 1.48 -13.49
N ILE A 9 1.96 2.17 -13.65
CA ILE A 9 0.63 1.68 -13.26
C ILE A 9 0.26 0.44 -14.10
N GLU A 10 0.50 0.46 -15.39
CA GLU A 10 0.20 -0.67 -16.28
C GLU A 10 1.04 -1.91 -15.93
N ALA A 11 2.35 -1.73 -15.70
CA ALA A 11 3.21 -2.80 -15.20
C ALA A 11 2.68 -3.39 -13.87
N ALA A 12 2.22 -2.53 -12.96
CA ALA A 12 1.62 -2.94 -11.69
C ALA A 12 0.30 -3.71 -11.88
N ARG A 13 -0.56 -3.31 -12.83
CA ARG A 13 -1.78 -4.06 -13.20
C ARG A 13 -1.46 -5.47 -13.69
N GLN A 14 -0.33 -5.63 -14.38
CA GLN A 14 0.19 -6.91 -14.85
C GLN A 14 0.93 -7.70 -13.74
N GLY A 15 0.98 -7.18 -12.52
CA GLY A 15 1.61 -7.82 -11.36
C GLY A 15 3.09 -7.48 -11.18
N ASN A 16 3.70 -6.71 -12.09
CA ASN A 16 5.06 -6.23 -11.94
C ASN A 16 5.09 -4.91 -11.15
N TRP A 17 5.20 -5.02 -9.83
CA TRP A 17 5.21 -3.87 -8.92
C TRP A 17 6.56 -3.16 -8.82
N LEU A 18 7.64 -3.83 -9.23
CA LEU A 18 9.01 -3.37 -9.00
C LEU A 18 9.27 -1.97 -9.59
N PRO A 19 8.90 -1.66 -10.86
CA PRO A 19 9.12 -0.32 -11.41
C PRO A 19 8.44 0.79 -10.60
N LEU A 20 7.20 0.54 -10.15
CA LEU A 20 6.45 1.51 -9.35
C LEU A 20 7.07 1.72 -7.97
N THR A 21 7.50 0.63 -7.30
CA THR A 21 8.12 0.73 -5.97
C THR A 21 9.52 1.30 -5.99
N GLU A 22 10.33 1.02 -7.03
CA GLU A 22 11.65 1.62 -7.18
C GLU A 22 11.55 3.12 -7.46
N GLU A 23 10.67 3.53 -8.38
CA GLU A 23 10.45 4.95 -8.65
C GLU A 23 9.96 5.70 -7.40
N ALA A 24 9.08 5.08 -6.60
CA ALA A 24 8.62 5.64 -5.34
C ALA A 24 9.73 5.86 -4.30
N LYS A 25 10.86 5.16 -4.37
CA LYS A 25 12.03 5.39 -3.49
C LYS A 25 12.77 6.69 -3.81
N GLY A 26 12.63 7.20 -5.03
CA GLY A 26 13.22 8.48 -5.45
C GLY A 26 12.54 9.71 -4.82
N ALA A 27 11.42 9.54 -4.13
CA ALA A 27 10.72 10.64 -3.48
C ALA A 27 11.48 11.16 -2.24
N PRO A 28 11.46 12.48 -1.97
CA PRO A 28 12.33 13.08 -0.96
C PRO A 28 11.87 12.81 0.47
N GLY A 29 12.58 11.92 1.16
CA GLY A 29 12.53 11.78 2.62
C GLY A 29 11.15 11.48 3.22
N LYS A 30 11.03 11.70 4.54
CA LYS A 30 9.79 11.45 5.31
C LYS A 30 8.66 12.43 4.95
N HIS A 31 9.03 13.64 4.54
CA HIS A 31 8.13 14.74 4.23
C HIS A 31 7.85 14.87 2.72
N TRP A 32 7.96 13.76 1.98
CA TRP A 32 7.85 13.73 0.53
C TRP A 32 6.58 14.41 -0.02
N ALA A 33 5.48 14.38 0.75
CA ALA A 33 4.21 14.98 0.39
C ALA A 33 4.30 16.50 0.21
N GLU A 34 5.24 17.19 0.86
CA GLU A 34 5.47 18.63 0.69
C GLU A 34 5.92 18.98 -0.74
N SER A 35 6.55 18.02 -1.44
CA SER A 35 6.96 18.16 -2.85
C SER A 35 5.84 17.83 -3.85
N ALA A 36 4.63 17.51 -3.39
CA ALA A 36 3.49 17.25 -4.27
C ALA A 36 2.93 18.56 -4.83
N GLN A 37 2.47 18.55 -6.08
CA GLN A 37 1.84 19.74 -6.69
C GLN A 37 0.46 20.05 -6.10
N CYS A 38 -0.16 19.07 -5.42
CA CYS A 38 -1.40 19.29 -4.69
C CYS A 38 -1.19 19.94 -3.31
N THR A 39 0.03 20.19 -2.88
CA THR A 39 0.32 20.86 -1.60
C THR A 39 -0.36 22.24 -1.56
N ASN A 40 -0.93 22.60 -0.40
CA ASN A 40 -1.68 23.84 -0.18
C ASN A 40 -2.94 24.03 -1.06
N GLN A 41 -3.43 22.98 -1.71
CA GLN A 41 -4.74 23.00 -2.37
C GLN A 41 -5.83 22.53 -1.40
N ASP A 42 -7.09 22.87 -1.70
CA ASP A 42 -8.25 22.35 -0.97
C ASP A 42 -8.31 20.81 -1.11
N ILE A 43 -8.34 20.10 0.01
CA ILE A 43 -8.41 18.64 0.05
C ILE A 43 -9.66 18.11 -0.64
N ASN A 44 -10.77 18.85 -0.59
CA ASN A 44 -12.04 18.43 -1.20
C ASN A 44 -11.94 18.35 -2.73
N LEU A 45 -10.99 19.07 -3.34
CA LEU A 45 -10.70 18.98 -4.77
C LEU A 45 -10.29 17.57 -5.19
N PHE A 46 -9.67 16.80 -4.29
CA PHE A 46 -9.17 15.46 -4.53
C PHE A 46 -10.09 14.37 -3.99
N VAL A 47 -11.28 14.73 -3.50
CA VAL A 47 -12.31 13.78 -3.01
C VAL A 47 -13.62 14.08 -3.73
N PRO A 48 -13.71 13.81 -5.05
CA PRO A 48 -14.88 14.18 -5.82
C PRO A 48 -16.11 13.38 -5.35
N PRO A 49 -17.24 14.05 -5.03
CA PRO A 49 -18.46 13.37 -4.62
C PRO A 49 -19.00 12.53 -5.78
N GLY A 50 -19.26 11.24 -5.53
CA GLY A 50 -19.74 10.30 -6.54
C GLY A 50 -18.65 9.45 -7.21
N ASP A 51 -17.39 9.58 -6.78
CA ASP A 51 -16.35 8.57 -7.04
C ASP A 51 -16.15 7.68 -5.80
N GLY A 52 -15.96 6.39 -6.03
CA GLY A 52 -15.77 5.40 -4.97
C GLY A 52 -15.23 4.07 -5.51
N PRO A 53 -14.71 3.20 -4.63
CA PRO A 53 -14.03 1.97 -5.04
C PRO A 53 -14.95 0.93 -5.72
N ARG A 54 -16.27 1.12 -5.67
CA ARG A 54 -17.28 0.22 -6.26
C ARG A 54 -17.93 0.79 -7.51
N GLU A 55 -17.61 2.03 -7.88
CA GLU A 55 -18.20 2.68 -9.05
C GLU A 55 -17.48 2.26 -10.33
N ASP A 56 -18.20 2.29 -11.46
CA ASP A 56 -17.59 2.14 -12.78
C ASP A 56 -16.81 3.41 -13.14
N ALA A 57 -15.49 3.27 -13.34
CA ALA A 57 -14.60 4.39 -13.64
C ALA A 57 -15.03 5.18 -14.88
N ASN A 58 -15.58 4.52 -15.91
CA ASN A 58 -16.03 5.21 -17.12
C ASN A 58 -17.30 6.04 -16.85
N SER A 59 -18.25 5.50 -16.09
CA SER A 59 -19.44 6.21 -15.62
C SER A 59 -19.07 7.42 -14.76
N VAL A 60 -18.14 7.27 -13.80
CA VAL A 60 -17.64 8.37 -12.96
C VAL A 60 -17.03 9.48 -13.82
N LYS A 61 -16.14 9.14 -14.76
CA LYS A 61 -15.53 10.11 -15.68
C LYS A 61 -16.56 10.87 -16.51
N ARG A 62 -17.59 10.19 -17.03
CA ARG A 62 -18.67 10.84 -17.79
C ARG A 62 -19.50 11.79 -16.93
N LYS A 63 -19.85 11.38 -15.70
CA LYS A 63 -20.67 12.18 -14.79
C LYS A 63 -19.93 13.40 -14.26
N LEU A 64 -18.67 13.21 -13.84
CA LEU A 64 -17.88 14.27 -13.21
C LEU A 64 -17.18 15.18 -14.23
N GLY A 65 -16.84 14.65 -15.40
CA GLY A 65 -16.34 15.40 -16.55
C GLY A 65 -15.32 16.48 -16.20
N PHE A 66 -15.71 17.74 -16.45
CA PHE A 66 -14.88 18.93 -16.25
C PHE A 66 -14.38 19.13 -14.82
N SER A 67 -15.12 18.68 -13.79
CA SER A 67 -14.70 18.81 -12.39
C SER A 67 -13.41 18.04 -12.09
N LEU A 68 -13.10 17.00 -12.89
CA LEU A 68 -11.89 16.20 -12.73
C LEU A 68 -10.66 16.85 -13.37
N ASN A 69 -10.82 17.86 -14.23
CA ASN A 69 -9.70 18.45 -14.97
C ASN A 69 -8.66 19.04 -14.03
N ARG A 70 -9.09 19.89 -13.10
CA ARG A 70 -8.17 20.55 -12.16
C ARG A 70 -7.40 19.55 -11.28
N PRO A 71 -8.03 18.64 -10.51
CA PRO A 71 -7.29 17.70 -9.68
C PRO A 71 -6.40 16.76 -10.50
N ARG A 72 -6.87 16.27 -11.66
CA ARG A 72 -6.06 15.37 -12.49
C ARG A 72 -4.86 16.07 -13.11
N ASN A 73 -4.99 17.34 -13.53
CA ASN A 73 -3.87 18.12 -14.06
C ASN A 73 -2.82 18.43 -12.98
N LEU A 74 -3.24 18.69 -11.74
CA LEU A 74 -2.33 18.83 -10.61
C LEU A 74 -1.56 17.52 -10.36
N CYS A 75 -2.25 16.37 -10.34
CA CYS A 75 -1.58 15.08 -10.22
C CYS A 75 -0.64 14.76 -11.40
N ALA A 76 -1.02 15.12 -12.64
CA ALA A 76 -0.19 14.91 -13.82
C ALA A 76 1.07 15.77 -13.82
N SER A 77 1.04 16.91 -13.11
CA SER A 77 2.19 17.80 -12.96
C SER A 77 3.11 17.40 -11.80
N CYS A 78 2.73 16.42 -10.97
CA CYS A 78 3.58 15.94 -9.89
C CYS A 78 4.86 15.31 -10.43
N PRO A 79 6.02 15.54 -9.76
CA PRO A 79 7.23 14.79 -10.06
C PRO A 79 6.94 13.29 -10.03
N LEU A 80 7.50 12.53 -10.98
CA LEU A 80 7.20 11.12 -11.16
C LEU A 80 7.38 10.31 -9.87
N ALA A 81 8.53 10.45 -9.21
CA ALA A 81 8.82 9.81 -7.93
C ALA A 81 7.78 10.15 -6.83
N VAL A 82 7.33 11.41 -6.77
CA VAL A 82 6.31 11.86 -5.80
C VAL A 82 4.94 11.25 -6.12
N ALA A 83 4.55 11.21 -7.39
CA ALA A 83 3.30 10.60 -7.82
C ALA A 83 3.30 9.08 -7.61
N SER A 84 4.41 8.40 -7.90
CA SER A 84 4.62 6.98 -7.61
C SER A 84 4.57 6.71 -6.11
N ARG A 85 5.22 7.54 -5.29
CA ARG A 85 5.18 7.42 -3.83
C ARG A 85 3.76 7.62 -3.28
N CYS A 86 3.03 8.62 -3.78
CA CYS A 86 1.63 8.85 -3.44
C CYS A 86 0.76 7.62 -3.75
N LEU A 87 0.93 7.02 -4.93
CA LEU A 87 0.20 5.80 -5.28
C LEU A 87 0.58 4.64 -4.35
N VAL A 88 1.86 4.34 -4.17
CA VAL A 88 2.34 3.24 -3.32
C VAL A 88 1.86 3.39 -1.87
N GLU A 89 1.94 4.59 -1.28
CA GLU A 89 1.44 4.80 0.08
C GLU A 89 -0.08 4.64 0.16
N SER A 90 -0.83 5.11 -0.84
CA SER A 90 -2.29 4.91 -0.87
C SER A 90 -2.67 3.43 -0.94
N LEU A 91 -1.90 2.61 -1.66
CA LEU A 91 -2.12 1.17 -1.76
C LEU A 91 -1.72 0.45 -0.46
N LYS A 92 -0.58 0.83 0.12
CA LYS A 92 -0.09 0.31 1.41
C LYS A 92 -1.08 0.58 2.55
N ASN A 93 -1.61 1.80 2.63
CA ASN A 93 -2.53 2.23 3.68
C ASN A 93 -3.98 1.84 3.41
N ASP A 94 -4.25 1.25 2.24
CA ASP A 94 -5.58 0.83 1.82
C ASP A 94 -6.57 1.99 1.69
N ASP A 95 -6.09 3.17 1.28
CA ASP A 95 -6.89 4.37 1.09
C ASP A 95 -8.01 4.08 0.07
N GLU A 96 -9.27 4.06 0.48
CA GLU A 96 -10.36 3.64 -0.41
C GLU A 96 -10.88 4.76 -1.31
N PHE A 97 -10.74 6.02 -0.89
CA PHE A 97 -11.37 7.17 -1.53
C PHE A 97 -10.36 8.21 -1.99
N GLY A 98 -10.84 9.09 -2.87
CA GLY A 98 -10.08 10.22 -3.38
C GLY A 98 -9.05 9.86 -4.46
N ILE A 99 -8.58 10.91 -5.11
CA ILE A 99 -7.61 10.85 -6.19
C ILE A 99 -6.22 10.67 -5.58
N ARG A 100 -5.49 9.65 -6.04
CA ARG A 100 -4.12 9.31 -5.58
C ARG A 100 -3.28 8.89 -6.77
N GLY A 101 -2.07 9.45 -6.90
CA GLY A 101 -1.22 9.21 -8.06
C GLY A 101 -1.91 9.48 -9.42
N GLY A 102 -2.90 10.39 -9.45
CA GLY A 102 -3.70 10.71 -10.64
C GLY A 102 -4.83 9.72 -10.98
N LEU A 103 -5.04 8.68 -10.17
CA LEU A 103 -6.14 7.72 -10.33
C LEU A 103 -7.32 8.09 -9.44
N LEU A 104 -8.53 7.99 -9.98
CA LEU A 104 -9.78 7.97 -9.22
C LEU A 104 -9.82 6.76 -8.27
N ALA A 105 -10.67 6.81 -7.25
CA ALA A 105 -10.92 5.67 -6.35
C ALA A 105 -11.43 4.45 -7.13
N SER A 106 -12.38 4.67 -8.05
CA SER A 106 -12.89 3.64 -8.97
C SER A 106 -11.79 3.04 -9.86
N GLU A 107 -10.92 3.87 -10.43
CA GLU A 107 -9.78 3.41 -11.26
C GLU A 107 -8.72 2.63 -10.48
N ARG A 108 -8.53 2.97 -9.20
CA ARG A 108 -7.50 2.42 -8.32
C ARG A 108 -7.95 1.15 -7.58
N SER A 109 -9.25 0.87 -7.54
CA SER A 109 -9.83 -0.24 -6.77
C SER A 109 -9.19 -1.60 -7.09
N GLU A 110 -9.03 -1.92 -8.38
CA GLU A 110 -8.39 -3.17 -8.82
C GLU A 110 -6.92 -3.26 -8.37
N LEU A 111 -6.17 -2.17 -8.51
CA LEU A 111 -4.77 -2.08 -8.07
C LEU A 111 -4.66 -2.27 -6.56
N ARG A 112 -5.58 -1.68 -5.79
CA ARG A 112 -5.64 -1.86 -4.33
C ARG A 112 -5.85 -3.32 -3.97
N HIS A 113 -6.82 -3.98 -4.58
CA HIS A 113 -7.06 -5.41 -4.35
C HIS A 113 -5.89 -6.30 -4.79
N ALA A 114 -5.24 -5.97 -5.91
CA ALA A 114 -4.06 -6.68 -6.37
C ALA A 114 -2.88 -6.50 -5.40
N TRP A 115 -2.65 -5.27 -4.91
CA TRP A 115 -1.62 -4.97 -3.92
C TRP A 115 -1.85 -5.76 -2.63
N GLN A 116 -3.07 -5.77 -2.08
CA GLN A 116 -3.33 -6.50 -0.82
C GLN A 116 -3.15 -8.02 -0.94
N ARG A 117 -3.33 -8.58 -2.13
CA ARG A 117 -3.10 -10.02 -2.41
C ARG A 117 -1.65 -10.35 -2.74
N ARG A 118 -0.82 -9.34 -3.04
CA ARG A 118 0.60 -9.50 -3.34
C ARG A 118 1.30 -10.26 -2.21
N ALA A 119 2.10 -11.24 -2.60
CA ALA A 119 2.91 -12.06 -1.69
C ALA A 119 4.30 -12.22 -2.29
N SER A 120 5.18 -11.26 -1.99
CA SER A 120 6.59 -11.34 -2.33
C SER A 120 7.38 -11.88 -1.15
N GLU A 121 7.98 -13.04 -1.31
CA GLU A 121 8.87 -13.66 -0.31
C GLU A 121 10.07 -12.76 -0.01
N GLU A 122 10.69 -12.24 -1.07
CA GLU A 122 11.83 -11.33 -1.00
C GLU A 122 11.50 -10.07 -0.17
N SER A 123 10.31 -9.48 -0.38
CA SER A 123 9.89 -8.31 0.41
C SER A 123 9.68 -8.64 1.89
N VAL A 124 9.22 -9.86 2.21
CA VAL A 124 9.11 -10.31 3.61
C VAL A 124 10.50 -10.48 4.22
N GLU A 125 11.44 -11.14 3.53
CA GLU A 125 12.81 -11.32 4.01
C GLU A 125 13.53 -9.98 4.24
N ARG A 126 13.42 -9.05 3.29
CA ARG A 126 14.00 -7.71 3.41
C ARG A 126 13.40 -6.94 4.59
N ALA A 127 12.09 -7.07 4.83
CA ALA A 127 11.46 -6.49 6.01
C ALA A 127 11.96 -7.11 7.32
N LEU A 128 12.20 -8.43 7.35
CA LEU A 128 12.79 -9.09 8.52
C LEU A 128 14.23 -8.62 8.80
N GLN A 129 14.99 -8.28 7.75
CA GLN A 129 16.32 -7.66 7.84
C GLN A 129 16.25 -6.15 8.19
N GLY A 130 15.05 -5.59 8.31
CA GLY A 130 14.81 -4.22 8.71
C GLY A 130 14.89 -3.19 7.60
N CYS A 131 14.80 -3.61 6.33
CA CYS A 131 14.58 -2.72 5.21
C CYS A 131 13.12 -2.26 5.21
N SER A 132 12.89 -0.94 5.30
CA SER A 132 11.54 -0.38 5.31
C SER A 132 10.99 -0.32 3.89
N GLU A 133 10.18 -1.31 3.53
CA GLU A 133 9.53 -1.40 2.23
C GLU A 133 8.01 -1.23 2.34
N ALA A 134 7.38 -0.88 1.22
CA ALA A 134 5.93 -0.84 1.14
C ALA A 134 5.42 -2.28 1.03
N LEU A 135 5.04 -2.86 2.16
CA LEU A 135 4.47 -4.22 2.24
C LEU A 135 2.96 -4.21 2.01
N SER A 136 2.45 -5.30 1.41
CA SER A 136 1.03 -5.63 1.42
C SER A 136 0.58 -6.11 2.80
N LYS A 137 -0.74 -6.17 3.04
CA LYS A 137 -1.29 -6.78 4.25
C LYS A 137 -0.85 -8.24 4.43
N ARG A 138 -0.75 -9.01 3.33
CA ARG A 138 -0.34 -10.41 3.35
C ARG A 138 1.14 -10.55 3.71
N GLU A 139 2.01 -9.75 3.09
CA GLU A 139 3.45 -9.73 3.37
C GLU A 139 3.73 -9.29 4.81
N ARG A 140 3.05 -8.24 5.27
CA ARG A 140 3.15 -7.77 6.66
C ARG A 140 2.75 -8.86 7.65
N SER A 141 1.66 -9.59 7.37
CA SER A 141 1.21 -10.70 8.21
C SER A 141 2.20 -11.87 8.21
N ALA A 142 2.82 -12.17 7.06
CA ALA A 142 3.85 -13.19 6.95
C ALA A 142 5.12 -12.84 7.74
N ALA A 143 5.58 -11.59 7.67
CA ALA A 143 6.72 -11.11 8.47
C ALA A 143 6.44 -11.24 9.98
N ILE A 144 5.25 -10.83 10.43
CA ILE A 144 4.83 -10.97 11.84
C ILE A 144 4.79 -12.44 12.25
N ALA A 145 4.25 -13.32 11.40
CA ALA A 145 4.17 -14.75 11.68
C ALA A 145 5.56 -15.36 11.86
N ARG A 146 6.51 -15.07 10.96
CA ARG A 146 7.89 -15.56 11.04
C ARG A 146 8.60 -15.06 12.28
N PHE A 147 8.53 -13.76 12.56
CA PHE A 147 9.07 -13.20 13.79
C PHE A 147 8.45 -13.81 15.05
N ALA A 148 7.16 -14.16 15.01
CA ALA A 148 6.52 -14.81 16.14
C ALA A 148 7.02 -16.25 16.37
N THR A 149 7.46 -16.95 15.33
CA THR A 149 7.89 -18.37 15.40
C THR A 149 9.40 -18.56 15.50
N ASP A 150 10.19 -17.58 15.05
CA ASP A 150 11.65 -17.66 15.03
C ASP A 150 12.26 -16.67 16.06
N PRO A 151 12.76 -17.16 17.20
CA PRO A 151 13.36 -16.32 18.23
C PRO A 151 14.74 -15.77 17.86
N SER A 152 15.36 -16.23 16.76
CA SER A 152 16.69 -15.76 16.33
C SER A 152 16.65 -14.41 15.62
N LEU A 153 15.47 -13.96 15.19
CA LEU A 153 15.29 -12.71 14.45
C LEU A 153 15.43 -11.49 15.37
N ASP A 154 16.18 -10.48 14.91
CA ASP A 154 16.34 -9.21 15.62
C ASP A 154 15.04 -8.41 15.60
N ALA A 155 14.41 -8.28 16.77
CA ALA A 155 13.17 -7.53 16.96
C ALA A 155 13.30 -6.04 16.56
N THR A 156 14.47 -5.43 16.72
CA THR A 156 14.69 -4.02 16.36
C THR A 156 14.72 -3.86 14.84
N ALA A 157 15.45 -4.73 14.14
CA ALA A 157 15.46 -4.77 12.68
C ALA A 157 14.04 -5.00 12.13
N VAL A 158 13.35 -6.05 12.60
CA VAL A 158 11.99 -6.38 12.14
C VAL A 158 11.02 -5.22 12.38
N ALA A 159 11.09 -4.55 13.54
CA ALA A 159 10.22 -3.42 13.85
C ALA A 159 10.44 -2.25 12.87
N ARG A 160 11.71 -1.95 12.55
CA ARG A 160 12.07 -0.94 11.54
C ARG A 160 11.57 -1.31 10.14
N GLY A 161 11.75 -2.56 9.71
CA GLY A 161 11.28 -3.02 8.41
C GLY A 161 9.76 -2.95 8.27
N LEU A 162 9.04 -3.27 9.34
CA LEU A 162 7.58 -3.12 9.43
C LEU A 162 7.12 -1.68 9.64
N GLY A 163 8.01 -0.73 9.93
CA GLY A 163 7.67 0.66 10.25
C GLY A 163 6.79 0.77 11.50
N VAL A 164 7.08 -0.02 12.53
CA VAL A 164 6.38 0.00 13.82
C VAL A 164 7.34 0.18 14.98
N THR A 165 6.81 0.49 16.16
CA THR A 165 7.61 0.46 17.38
C THR A 165 7.92 -0.98 17.78
N HIS A 166 9.07 -1.17 18.43
CA HIS A 166 9.49 -2.45 18.99
C HIS A 166 8.41 -3.07 19.90
N GLU A 167 7.82 -2.28 20.80
CA GLU A 167 6.75 -2.72 21.68
C GLU A 167 5.50 -3.20 20.91
N TYR A 168 5.12 -2.47 19.85
CA TYR A 168 3.97 -2.86 19.04
C TYR A 168 4.23 -4.16 18.27
N LEU A 169 5.46 -4.39 17.78
CA LEU A 169 5.85 -5.67 17.19
C LEU A 169 5.67 -6.84 18.17
N LEU A 170 6.16 -6.71 19.40
CA LEU A 170 6.01 -7.76 20.42
C LEU A 170 4.54 -8.06 20.72
N LYS A 171 3.70 -7.02 20.76
CA LYS A 171 2.25 -7.16 20.93
C LYS A 171 1.60 -7.93 19.76
N LEU A 172 2.02 -7.65 18.51
CA LEU A 172 1.56 -8.36 17.33
C LEU A 172 1.96 -9.84 17.35
N ALA A 173 3.23 -10.13 17.67
CA ALA A 173 3.75 -11.49 17.79
C ALA A 173 2.99 -12.29 18.87
N ARG A 174 2.74 -11.69 20.04
CA ARG A 174 1.94 -12.31 21.11
C ARG A 174 0.53 -12.65 20.66
N ARG A 175 -0.15 -11.72 19.96
CA ARG A 175 -1.49 -11.94 19.42
C ARG A 175 -1.52 -13.09 18.42
N TYR A 176 -0.52 -13.16 17.53
CA TYR A 176 -0.37 -14.25 16.57
C TYR A 176 -0.19 -15.60 17.26
N ARG A 177 0.72 -15.71 18.24
CA ARG A 177 0.91 -16.96 19.00
C ARG A 177 -0.38 -17.41 19.67
N LYS A 178 -1.12 -16.49 20.31
CA LYS A 178 -2.41 -16.79 20.95
C LYS A 178 -3.46 -17.30 19.95
N SER A 179 -3.55 -16.70 18.76
CA SER A 179 -4.50 -17.19 17.74
C SER A 179 -4.13 -18.58 17.22
N GLN A 180 -2.83 -18.88 17.09
CA GLN A 180 -2.38 -20.22 16.69
C GLN A 180 -2.73 -21.27 17.74
N THR A 181 -2.49 -21.01 19.03
CA THR A 181 -2.86 -21.94 20.11
C THR A 181 -4.37 -22.22 20.10
N ALA A 182 -5.21 -21.21 19.94
CA ALA A 182 -6.67 -21.37 19.88
C ALA A 182 -7.10 -22.21 18.65
N GLN A 183 -6.51 -21.97 17.48
CA GLN A 183 -6.80 -22.76 16.27
C GLN A 183 -6.36 -24.22 16.40
N THR A 184 -5.21 -24.48 17.03
CA THR A 184 -4.74 -25.84 17.29
C THR A 184 -5.67 -26.58 18.25
N SER A 185 -6.15 -25.95 19.33
CA SER A 185 -7.11 -26.55 20.25
C SER A 185 -8.46 -26.87 19.59
N LEU A 186 -8.96 -26.00 18.70
CA LEU A 186 -10.18 -26.25 17.92
C LEU A 186 -10.03 -27.43 16.95
N ARG A 187 -8.87 -27.56 16.30
CA ARG A 187 -8.58 -28.67 15.38
C ARG A 187 -8.47 -30.02 16.10
N ILE A 188 -7.86 -30.03 17.29
CA ILE A 188 -7.76 -31.25 18.10
C ILE A 188 -9.14 -31.66 18.63
N GLY A 189 -10.00 -30.70 19.02
CA GLY A 189 -11.37 -30.99 19.45
C GLY A 189 -12.31 -31.47 18.34
N ALA A 190 -12.09 -31.06 17.08
CA ALA A 190 -12.89 -31.48 15.93
C ALA A 190 -12.47 -32.83 15.30
N GLY A 191 -11.29 -33.36 15.67
CA GLY A 191 -10.78 -34.66 15.20
C GLY A 191 -11.14 -35.85 16.10
N VAL A 192 -11.98 -35.65 17.11
CA VAL A 192 -12.42 -36.68 18.09
C VAL A 192 -13.94 -36.93 17.99
N ALA A 193 -14.57 -36.63 16.84
CA ALA A 193 -15.98 -36.92 16.58
C ALA A 193 -16.13 -37.90 15.41
#